data_AF-A0A183N7S8-F1
#
_entry.id   AF-A0A183N7S8-F1
#
_cell.length_a   1.000
_cell.length_b   1.000
_cell.length_c   1.000
_cell.angle_alpha   90.00
_cell.angle_beta   90.00
_cell.angle_gamma   90.00
#
_symmetry.space_group_name_H-M   'P 1'
#
loop_
_entity.id
_entity.type
_entity.pdbx_description
1 polymer ?
#
loop_
_entity_poly.entity_id
_entity_poly.type
_entity_poly.pdbx_seq_one_letter_code
_entity_poly.pdbx_strand_id
1 'polypeptide(L)'
;MSLVFGTCAKSGNENINARFSKTYEQIELLLSQAKPQPISLCAKAAAIEVAYDHLRCHHYIPEAEQLVNLLARPHIKSLLLCHDGIANKAYGPVLPQISSEVDEDDISVKIVNLIKNHEPLGVTIKINERNGAVLVARVMHGGAADRTGKKINSLK
;
A
#
# COMPACT_ATOMS: atom_id res chain seq x y z
N MET A 1 -51.00 33.13 -8.68
CA MET A 1 -50.16 32.51 -7.64
C MET A 1 -49.18 31.58 -8.32
N SER A 2 -47.94 32.04 -8.54
CA SER A 2 -46.87 31.20 -9.07
C SER A 2 -46.26 30.40 -7.92
N LEU A 3 -46.41 29.08 -7.94
CA LEU A 3 -45.67 28.17 -7.07
C LEU A 3 -44.38 27.77 -7.78
N VAL A 4 -43.27 28.41 -7.39
CA VAL A 4 -41.93 27.95 -7.73
C VAL A 4 -41.54 26.90 -6.69
N PHE A 5 -41.61 25.62 -7.05
CA PHE A 5 -40.98 24.55 -6.26
C PHE A 5 -39.54 24.42 -6.73
N GLY A 6 -38.63 24.93 -5.90
CA GLY A 6 -37.19 24.83 -6.11
C GLY A 6 -36.74 23.37 -6.19
N THR A 7 -36.06 23.02 -7.27
CA THR A 7 -35.31 21.76 -7.37
C THR A 7 -34.10 21.85 -6.45
N CYS A 8 -34.18 21.25 -5.27
CA CYS A 8 -33.01 21.01 -4.43
C CYS A 8 -32.18 19.88 -5.06
N ALA A 9 -31.28 20.23 -5.97
CA ALA A 9 -30.20 19.34 -6.38
C ALA A 9 -29.20 19.24 -5.22
N LYS A 10 -29.33 18.21 -4.37
CA LYS A 10 -28.32 17.93 -3.34
C LYS A 10 -27.02 17.49 -4.02
N SER A 11 -26.02 18.36 -3.91
CA SER A 11 -24.60 18.15 -4.20
C SER A 11 -24.11 16.80 -3.64
N GLY A 12 -23.97 15.79 -4.50
CA GLY A 12 -23.48 14.46 -4.15
C GLY A 12 -21.95 14.36 -3.93
N ASN A 13 -21.21 15.46 -4.14
CA ASN A 13 -19.74 15.47 -4.09
C ASN A 13 -19.16 15.92 -2.75
N GLU A 14 -19.91 16.64 -1.91
CA GLU A 14 -19.41 17.12 -0.61
C GLU A 14 -19.32 15.99 0.44
N ASN A 15 -19.99 14.86 0.21
CA ASN A 15 -20.08 13.75 1.16
C ASN A 15 -18.93 12.74 1.02
N ILE A 16 -18.37 12.58 -0.18
CA ILE A 16 -17.33 11.56 -0.46
C ILE A 16 -16.00 11.96 0.18
N ASN A 17 -15.57 13.20 -0.02
CA ASN A 17 -14.31 13.70 0.56
C ASN A 17 -14.38 13.74 2.10
N ALA A 18 -15.53 14.13 2.66
CA ALA A 18 -15.76 14.11 4.11
C ALA A 18 -15.70 12.68 4.68
N ARG A 19 -16.28 11.69 3.97
CA ARG A 19 -16.20 10.28 4.35
C ARG A 19 -14.77 9.74 4.29
N PHE A 20 -13.99 10.11 3.27
CA PHE A 20 -12.58 9.71 3.17
C PHE A 20 -11.75 10.32 4.30
N SER A 21 -11.91 11.61 4.60
CA SER A 21 -11.22 12.29 5.72
C SER A 21 -11.49 11.57 7.04
N LYS A 22 -12.77 11.34 7.35
CA LYS A 22 -13.16 10.65 8.58
C LYS A 22 -12.61 9.22 8.68
N THR A 23 -12.56 8.51 7.55
CA THR A 23 -12.00 7.15 7.49
C THR A 23 -10.49 7.17 7.77
N TYR A 24 -9.79 8.14 7.18
CA TYR A 24 -8.35 8.31 7.36
C TYR A 24 -8.01 8.67 8.82
N GLU A 25 -8.73 9.63 9.41
CA GLU A 25 -8.60 10.00 10.82
C GLU A 25 -8.82 8.79 11.76
N GLN A 26 -9.82 7.95 11.46
CA GLN A 26 -10.07 6.72 12.22
C GLN A 26 -8.92 5.71 12.10
N ILE A 27 -8.36 5.56 10.90
CA ILE A 27 -7.20 4.68 10.70
C ILE A 27 -5.98 5.23 11.44
N GLU A 28 -5.71 6.53 11.38
CA GLU A 28 -4.61 7.16 12.14
C GLU A 28 -4.77 6.95 13.64
N LEU A 29 -5.98 7.12 14.17
CA LEU A 29 -6.29 6.85 15.57
C LEU A 29 -5.97 5.38 15.93
N LEU A 30 -6.43 4.42 15.13
CA LEU A 30 -6.14 3.00 15.35
C LEU A 30 -4.64 2.68 15.26
N LEU A 31 -3.91 3.32 14.34
CA LEU A 31 -2.47 3.11 14.15
C LEU A 31 -1.63 3.75 15.26
N SER A 32 -2.12 4.80 15.91
CA SER A 32 -1.46 5.47 17.05
C SER A 32 -1.56 4.69 18.37
N GLN A 33 -2.47 3.73 18.46
CA GLN A 33 -2.62 2.87 19.64
C GLN A 33 -1.46 1.87 19.74
N ALA A 34 -1.20 1.39 20.96
CA ALA A 34 -0.21 0.33 21.19
C ALA A 34 -0.63 -0.95 20.45
N LYS A 35 0.25 -1.44 19.56
CA LYS A 35 -0.03 -2.64 18.76
C LYS A 35 0.37 -3.89 19.54
N PRO A 36 -0.48 -4.94 19.57
CA PRO A 36 -0.08 -6.21 20.15
C PRO A 36 1.10 -6.79 19.35
N GLN A 37 2.06 -7.39 20.06
CA GLN A 37 3.15 -8.11 19.41
C GLN A 37 2.60 -9.42 18.81
N PRO A 38 2.96 -9.76 17.56
CA PRO A 38 2.58 -11.03 16.98
C PRO A 38 3.25 -12.18 17.75
N ILE A 39 2.48 -13.21 18.08
CA ILE A 39 2.97 -14.38 18.82
C ILE A 39 3.87 -15.24 17.93
N SER A 40 3.61 -15.23 16.62
CA SER A 40 4.39 -15.95 15.61
C SER A 40 4.53 -15.10 14.36
N LEU A 41 5.60 -15.33 13.59
CA LEU A 41 5.79 -14.71 12.27
C LEU A 41 5.40 -15.64 11.11
N CYS A 42 5.02 -16.89 11.42
CA CYS A 42 4.80 -17.96 10.45
C CYS A 42 3.59 -18.84 10.83
N ALA A 43 2.49 -18.22 11.25
CA ALA A 43 1.29 -18.92 11.69
C ALA A 43 0.67 -19.77 10.57
N LYS A 44 0.78 -19.33 9.31
CA LYS A 44 0.32 -20.12 8.16
C LYS A 44 1.11 -21.42 8.02
N ALA A 45 2.43 -21.38 8.14
CA ALA A 45 3.27 -22.58 8.03
C ALA A 45 2.91 -23.57 9.15
N ALA A 46 2.81 -23.10 10.39
CA ALA A 46 2.43 -23.94 11.52
C ALA A 46 1.03 -24.58 11.34
N ALA A 47 0.03 -23.81 10.91
CA ALA A 47 -1.34 -24.31 10.79
C ALA A 47 -1.58 -25.15 9.53
N ILE A 48 -1.05 -24.73 8.38
CA ILE A 48 -1.35 -25.36 7.08
C ILE A 48 -0.28 -26.38 6.69
N GLU A 49 1.00 -26.04 6.80
CA GLU A 49 2.08 -26.94 6.34
C GLU A 49 2.41 -28.01 7.37
N VAL A 50 2.19 -27.75 8.67
CA VAL A 50 2.45 -28.72 9.74
C VAL A 50 1.15 -29.37 10.22
N ALA A 51 0.22 -28.60 10.79
CA ALA A 51 -0.94 -29.19 11.46
C ALA A 51 -1.94 -29.84 10.48
N TYR A 52 -2.34 -29.15 9.41
CA TYR A 52 -3.26 -29.71 8.43
C TYR A 52 -2.70 -30.96 7.75
N ASP A 53 -1.44 -30.92 7.29
CA ASP A 53 -0.81 -32.05 6.60
C ASP A 53 -0.60 -33.27 7.50
N HIS A 54 -0.36 -33.06 8.80
CA HIS A 54 -0.29 -34.14 9.77
C HIS A 54 -1.68 -34.72 10.12
N LEU A 55 -2.66 -33.85 10.39
CA LEU A 55 -3.97 -34.25 10.89
C LEU A 55 -4.87 -34.87 9.82
N ARG A 56 -4.67 -34.56 8.53
CA ARG A 56 -5.48 -35.16 7.45
C ARG A 56 -5.38 -36.68 7.37
N CYS A 57 -4.29 -37.27 7.88
CA CYS A 57 -4.12 -38.73 7.96
C CYS A 57 -4.87 -39.35 9.16
N HIS A 58 -5.36 -38.52 10.09
CA HIS A 58 -5.98 -38.93 11.35
C HIS A 58 -7.49 -38.69 11.37
N HIS A 59 -8.16 -38.83 10.22
CA HIS A 59 -9.61 -38.65 10.03
C HIS A 59 -10.51 -39.49 10.96
N TYR A 60 -9.98 -40.54 11.59
CA TYR A 60 -10.69 -41.33 12.59
C TYR A 60 -10.87 -40.60 13.93
N ILE A 61 -10.17 -39.47 14.14
CA ILE A 61 -10.34 -38.57 15.28
C ILE A 61 -11.30 -37.44 14.84
N PRO A 62 -12.52 -37.35 15.40
CA PRO A 62 -13.52 -36.36 14.98
C PRO A 62 -13.02 -34.91 15.06
N GLU A 63 -12.27 -34.57 16.12
CA GLU A 63 -11.70 -33.24 16.32
C GLU A 63 -10.63 -32.91 15.27
N ALA A 64 -9.84 -33.90 14.85
CA ALA A 64 -8.85 -33.74 13.79
C ALA A 64 -9.53 -33.48 12.45
N GLU A 65 -10.59 -34.24 12.13
CA GLU A 65 -11.39 -34.02 10.93
C GLU A 65 -12.04 -32.63 10.92
N GLN A 66 -12.63 -32.20 12.04
CA GLN A 66 -13.20 -30.86 12.19
C GLN A 66 -12.16 -29.76 11.98
N LEU A 67 -10.97 -29.91 12.57
CA LEU A 67 -9.90 -28.93 12.46
C LEU A 67 -9.33 -28.87 11.03
N VAL A 68 -9.13 -30.01 10.37
CA VAL A 68 -8.71 -30.09 8.96
C VAL A 68 -9.72 -29.39 8.06
N ASN A 69 -11.01 -29.64 8.27
CA ASN A 69 -12.07 -28.99 7.52
C ASN A 69 -12.12 -27.47 7.75
N LEU A 70 -11.87 -27.01 8.98
CA LEU A 70 -11.77 -25.59 9.29
C LEU A 70 -10.56 -24.94 8.59
N LEU A 71 -9.38 -25.54 8.69
CA LEU A 71 -8.13 -25.07 8.08
C LEU A 71 -8.16 -25.12 6.55
N ALA A 72 -8.96 -26.00 5.96
CA ALA A 72 -9.18 -26.06 4.52
C ALA A 72 -9.88 -24.82 3.96
N ARG A 73 -10.66 -24.10 4.79
CA ARG A 73 -11.51 -22.98 4.34
C ARG A 73 -10.65 -21.81 3.84
N PRO A 74 -10.99 -21.22 2.68
CA PRO A 74 -10.16 -20.20 2.04
C PRO A 74 -9.96 -18.95 2.90
N HIS A 75 -10.99 -18.50 3.63
CA HIS A 75 -10.88 -17.33 4.50
C HIS A 75 -10.00 -17.57 5.73
N ILE A 76 -9.90 -18.81 6.23
CA ILE A 76 -8.96 -19.15 7.31
C ILE A 76 -7.53 -19.09 6.78
N LYS A 77 -7.28 -19.67 5.59
CA LYS A 77 -5.98 -19.57 4.92
C LYS A 77 -5.58 -18.13 4.62
N SER A 78 -6.52 -17.30 4.13
CA SER A 78 -6.30 -15.88 3.89
C SER A 78 -6.04 -15.11 5.19
N LEU A 79 -6.73 -15.43 6.28
CA LEU A 79 -6.49 -14.81 7.58
C LEU A 79 -5.06 -15.08 8.07
N LEU A 80 -4.60 -16.34 7.98
CA LEU A 80 -3.24 -16.73 8.37
C LEU A 80 -2.19 -16.07 7.47
N LEU A 81 -2.45 -15.96 6.16
CA LEU A 81 -1.57 -15.24 5.23
C LEU A 81 -1.47 -13.75 5.57
N CYS A 82 -2.61 -13.10 5.82
CA CYS A 82 -2.65 -11.69 6.22
C CYS A 82 -1.96 -11.46 7.57
N HIS A 83 -2.15 -12.37 8.53
CA HIS A 83 -1.46 -12.34 9.81
C HIS A 83 0.06 -12.32 9.62
N ASP A 84 0.60 -13.27 8.85
CA ASP A 84 2.04 -13.37 8.62
C ASP A 84 2.55 -12.13 7.87
N GLY A 85 1.80 -11.61 6.89
CA GLY A 85 2.16 -10.36 6.20
C GLY A 85 2.24 -9.14 7.14
N ILE A 86 1.27 -8.98 8.05
CA ILE A 86 1.27 -7.88 9.02
C ILE A 86 2.39 -8.06 10.06
N ALA A 87 2.56 -9.28 10.58
CA ALA A 87 3.57 -9.62 11.56
C ALA A 87 4.99 -9.36 11.04
N ASN A 88 5.24 -9.70 9.77
CA ASN A 88 6.51 -9.45 9.08
C ASN A 88 6.65 -8.02 8.53
N LYS A 89 5.66 -7.15 8.77
CA LYS A 89 5.63 -5.78 8.23
C LYS A 89 5.76 -5.72 6.70
N ALA A 90 5.29 -6.77 6.01
CA ALA A 90 5.38 -6.95 4.57
C ALA A 90 4.25 -6.20 3.81
N TYR A 91 3.91 -5.00 4.27
CA TYR A 91 2.90 -4.12 3.67
C TYR A 91 3.51 -2.84 3.08
N GLY A 92 4.84 -2.68 3.17
CA GLY A 92 5.56 -1.57 2.55
C GLY A 92 5.71 -1.74 1.03
N PRO A 93 5.90 -0.64 0.27
CA PRO A 93 6.21 -0.73 -1.14
C PRO A 93 7.54 -1.47 -1.35
N VAL A 94 7.52 -2.56 -2.12
CA VAL A 94 8.75 -3.27 -2.50
C VAL A 94 9.46 -2.44 -3.56
N LEU A 95 10.70 -2.02 -3.26
CA LEU A 95 11.54 -1.38 -4.26
C LEU A 95 11.97 -2.44 -5.29
N PRO A 96 11.93 -2.13 -6.60
CA PRO A 96 12.54 -2.98 -7.62
C PRO A 96 14.02 -3.22 -7.27
N GLN A 97 14.49 -4.46 -7.40
CA GLN A 97 15.91 -4.75 -7.26
C GLN A 97 16.67 -4.00 -8.36
N ILE A 98 17.70 -3.26 -7.97
CA ILE A 98 18.59 -2.57 -8.91
C ILE A 98 19.39 -3.66 -9.62
N SER A 99 19.28 -3.75 -10.94
CA SER A 99 20.10 -4.66 -11.74
C SER A 99 21.58 -4.30 -11.56
N SER A 100 22.40 -5.28 -11.19
CA SER A 100 23.84 -5.12 -10.93
C SER A 100 24.69 -5.07 -12.20
N GLU A 101 24.10 -4.73 -13.35
CA GLU A 101 24.83 -4.50 -14.60
C GLU A 101 24.92 -3.00 -14.84
N VAL A 102 25.81 -2.35 -14.10
CA VAL A 102 26.30 -1.02 -14.47
C VAL A 102 27.81 -1.08 -14.33
N ASP A 103 28.49 -0.86 -15.45
CA ASP A 103 29.95 -0.73 -15.53
C ASP A 103 30.47 0.20 -14.42
N GLU A 104 31.63 -0.13 -13.84
CA GLU A 104 32.24 0.49 -12.64
C GLU A 104 32.57 1.98 -12.75
N ASP A 105 32.25 2.66 -13.85
CA ASP A 105 32.58 4.06 -14.06
C ASP A 105 31.39 4.98 -13.73
N ASP A 106 31.36 5.40 -12.47
CA ASP A 106 30.74 6.64 -11.96
C ASP A 106 29.22 6.84 -12.22
N ILE A 107 28.39 6.26 -11.36
CA ILE A 107 27.08 6.86 -11.04
C ILE A 107 27.03 7.15 -9.55
N SER A 108 27.52 8.32 -9.15
CA SER A 108 27.26 8.85 -7.82
C SER A 108 25.78 9.25 -7.70
N VAL A 109 24.91 8.28 -7.38
CA VAL A 109 23.48 8.55 -7.15
C VAL A 109 23.32 9.28 -5.81
N LYS A 110 23.28 10.61 -5.86
CA LYS A 110 22.97 11.44 -4.69
C LYS A 110 21.45 11.61 -4.58
N ILE A 111 20.85 10.95 -3.59
CA ILE A 111 19.42 11.08 -3.31
C ILE A 111 19.19 12.43 -2.63
N VAL A 112 18.46 13.33 -3.31
CA VAL A 112 18.09 14.65 -2.78
C VAL A 112 16.58 14.76 -2.65
N ASN A 113 16.10 15.17 -1.47
CA ASN A 113 14.68 15.43 -1.24
C ASN A 113 14.34 16.84 -1.72
N LEU A 114 13.74 16.94 -2.91
CA LEU A 114 13.15 18.18 -3.39
C LEU A 114 11.77 18.35 -2.75
N ILE A 115 11.62 19.37 -1.90
CA ILE A 115 10.38 19.66 -1.18
C ILE A 115 9.78 20.95 -1.74
N LYS A 116 8.49 20.94 -2.07
CA LYS A 116 7.71 22.13 -2.43
C LYS A 116 6.50 22.21 -1.50
N ASN A 117 6.32 23.33 -0.82
CA ASN A 117 5.20 23.54 0.12
C ASN A 117 5.07 22.41 1.17
N HIS A 118 6.19 22.00 1.78
CA HIS A 118 6.26 20.92 2.78
C HIS A 118 5.93 19.50 2.28
N GLU A 119 5.77 19.29 0.96
CA GLU A 119 5.56 17.98 0.37
C GLU A 119 6.73 17.59 -0.56
N PRO A 120 7.19 16.33 -0.55
CA PRO A 120 8.19 15.86 -1.52
C PRO A 120 7.64 15.92 -2.94
N LEU A 121 8.49 16.33 -3.89
CA LEU A 121 8.09 16.50 -5.29
C LEU A 121 7.65 15.19 -5.96
N GLY A 122 8.17 14.05 -5.48
CA GLY A 122 7.87 12.72 -6.04
C GLY A 122 8.50 12.51 -7.42
N VAL A 123 9.76 12.91 -7.61
CA VAL A 123 10.49 12.81 -8.88
C VAL A 123 11.87 12.19 -8.66
N THR A 124 12.29 11.31 -9.58
CA THR A 124 13.68 10.86 -9.69
C THR A 124 14.36 11.66 -10.79
N ILE A 125 15.48 12.31 -10.47
CA ILE A 125 16.28 13.09 -11.41
C ILE A 125 17.63 12.41 -11.67
N LYS A 126 18.11 12.51 -12.90
CA LYS A 126 19.47 12.11 -13.32
C LYS A 126 20.18 13.36 -13.82
N ILE A 127 21.39 13.61 -13.35
CA ILE A 127 22.23 14.69 -13.87
C ILE A 127 23.11 14.11 -14.97
N ASN A 128 23.13 14.75 -16.14
CA ASN A 128 24.07 14.42 -17.20
C ASN A 128 25.39 15.11 -16.90
N GLU A 129 26.42 14.33 -16.58
CA GLU A 129 27.72 14.83 -16.14
C GLU A 129 28.48 15.60 -17.23
N ARG A 130 28.21 15.31 -18.51
CA ARG A 130 28.91 15.94 -19.63
C ARG A 130 28.47 17.39 -19.88
N ASN A 131 27.21 17.72 -19.59
CA ASN A 131 26.64 19.04 -19.87
C ASN A 131 25.92 19.68 -18.67
N GLY A 132 25.87 19.02 -17.52
CA GLY A 132 25.20 19.48 -16.31
C GLY A 132 23.67 19.47 -16.39
N ALA A 133 23.07 18.88 -17.44
CA ALA A 133 21.62 18.91 -17.61
C ALA A 133 20.92 18.02 -16.55
N VAL A 134 19.88 18.56 -15.93
CA VAL A 134 19.03 17.80 -14.99
C VAL A 134 17.88 17.18 -15.77
N LEU A 135 17.88 15.86 -15.84
CA LEU A 135 16.89 15.06 -16.55
C LEU A 135 15.92 14.44 -15.55
N VAL A 136 14.63 14.48 -15.85
CA VAL A 136 13.62 13.75 -15.08
C VAL A 136 13.59 12.30 -15.57
N ALA A 137 14.00 11.37 -14.72
CA ALA A 137 13.99 9.93 -15.03
C ALA A 137 12.61 9.30 -14.74
N ARG A 138 11.93 9.75 -13.67
CA ARG A 138 10.62 9.21 -13.28
C ARG A 138 9.79 10.25 -12.52
N VAL A 139 8.48 10.24 -12.73
CA VAL A 139 7.49 10.95 -11.90
C VAL A 139 6.63 9.92 -11.15
N MET A 140 6.46 10.09 -9.84
CA MET A 140 5.64 9.22 -9.00
C MET A 140 4.17 9.61 -9.11
N HIS A 141 3.31 8.64 -9.45
CA HIS A 141 1.86 8.84 -9.54
C HIS A 141 1.29 9.36 -8.22
N GLY A 142 0.44 10.39 -8.29
CA GLY A 142 -0.16 11.04 -7.13
C GLY A 142 0.78 12.00 -6.38
N GLY A 143 2.07 12.06 -6.70
CA GLY A 143 3.04 12.99 -6.10
C GLY A 143 2.86 14.44 -6.56
N ALA A 144 3.51 15.39 -5.87
CA ALA A 144 3.34 16.82 -6.17
C ALA A 144 3.68 17.18 -7.62
N ALA A 145 4.70 16.56 -8.23
CA ALA A 145 5.03 16.77 -9.64
C ALA A 145 3.94 16.24 -10.60
N ASP A 146 3.39 15.05 -10.35
CA ASP A 146 2.32 14.45 -11.17
C ASP A 146 1.08 15.37 -11.23
N ARG A 147 0.75 15.99 -10.09
CA ARG A 147 -0.39 16.92 -10.00
C ARG A 147 -0.14 18.25 -10.72
N THR A 148 1.12 18.68 -10.88
CA THR A 148 1.44 19.95 -11.55
C THR A 148 1.38 19.90 -13.07
N GLY A 149 1.51 18.73 -13.69
CA GLY A 149 1.49 18.56 -15.15
C GLY A 149 0.17 18.94 -15.83
N LYS A 150 -0.94 19.02 -15.09
CA LYS A 150 -2.27 19.36 -15.65
C LYS A 150 -2.51 20.84 -15.92
N LYS A 151 -1.69 21.76 -15.40
CA LYS A 151 -1.93 23.23 -15.52
C LYS A 151 -1.31 23.89 -16.76
N ILE A 152 -0.42 23.21 -17.48
CA ILE A 152 0.34 23.79 -18.59
C ILE A 152 -0.42 23.80 -19.93
N ASN A 153 -1.56 23.10 -20.03
CA ASN A 153 -2.38 23.06 -21.25
C ASN A 153 -3.62 23.99 -21.20
N SER A 154 -3.76 24.84 -20.19
CA SER A 154 -4.88 25.80 -20.07
C SER A 154 -4.54 27.22 -20.50
N LEU A 155 -3.39 27.42 -21.15
CA LEU A 155 -2.99 28.66 -21.82
C LEU A 155 -2.82 28.38 -23.31
N LYS A 156 -3.93 28.11 -23.99
CA LYS A 156 -4.06 28.24 -25.44
C LYS A 156 -5.46 28.70 -25.76
#